data_AF-A0A7W1P554-F1
#
_entry.id   AF-A0A7W1P554-F1
#
_cell.length_a   1.000
_cell.length_b   1.000
_cell.length_c   1.000
_cell.angle_alpha   90.00
_cell.angle_beta   90.00
_cell.angle_gamma   90.00
#
_symmetry.space_group_name_H-M   'P 1'
#
loop_
_entity.id
_entity.type
_entity.pdbx_description
1 polymer ?
#
loop_
_entity_poly.entity_id
_entity_poly.type
_entity_poly.pdbx_seq_one_letter_code
_entity_poly.pdbx_strand_id
1 'polypeptide(L)'
;MIVRTSRTRLVVLPLAALLLAPPEPLGAQPPAAAKVLAEIKAADVEQLAVSEEDGRFLRLLVASSGARRVLEIGGASGYSAIWIGLGLRDTGGRLITVEYDAARAQELTDHVRRAGLADIVQIIQGDAFQQIPRLEGTFDFVFLDAWKRDYKRFFEMVYPRLDKGGLFVGHNVINKRDELEDFLEVIETHPTLWTTIVAPSAEGMSVSLKR
;
A
#
# COMPACT_ATOMS: atom_id res chain seq x y z
N MET A 1 33.18 -71.17 29.78
CA MET A 1 31.98 -70.30 29.84
C MET A 1 32.44 -68.89 29.42
N ILE A 2 32.24 -68.51 28.16
CA ILE A 2 32.79 -67.27 27.58
C ILE A 2 31.69 -66.19 27.63
N VAL A 3 31.93 -65.13 28.40
CA VAL A 3 31.02 -63.97 28.51
C VAL A 3 31.31 -63.03 27.34
N ARG A 4 30.36 -62.90 26.41
CA ARG A 4 30.38 -61.87 25.35
C ARG A 4 29.77 -60.58 25.90
N THR A 5 30.60 -59.56 26.09
CA THR A 5 30.16 -58.20 26.39
C THR A 5 29.73 -57.48 25.10
N SER A 6 28.43 -57.24 24.96
CA SER A 6 27.86 -56.40 23.90
C SER A 6 28.10 -54.93 24.25
N ARG A 7 28.93 -54.23 23.46
CA ARG A 7 29.08 -52.76 23.54
C ARG A 7 28.03 -52.11 22.65
N THR A 8 26.96 -51.59 23.26
CA THR A 8 26.01 -50.72 22.56
C THR A 8 26.72 -49.40 22.22
N ARG A 9 26.92 -49.12 20.93
CA ARG A 9 27.42 -47.81 20.47
C ARG A 9 26.24 -46.83 20.46
N LEU A 10 26.27 -45.85 21.36
CA LEU A 10 25.41 -44.67 21.28
C LEU A 10 25.83 -43.88 20.03
N VAL A 11 24.96 -43.77 19.03
CA VAL A 11 25.14 -42.83 17.93
C VAL A 11 24.61 -41.48 18.41
N VAL A 12 25.52 -40.60 18.80
CA VAL A 12 25.18 -39.18 19.05
C VAL A 12 25.16 -38.49 17.69
N LEU A 13 23.97 -38.24 17.16
CA LEU A 13 23.79 -37.35 16.02
C LEU A 13 24.18 -35.92 16.46
N PRO A 14 25.09 -35.23 15.76
CA PRO A 14 25.41 -33.86 16.10
C PRO A 14 24.17 -33.00 15.81
N LEU A 15 23.66 -32.33 16.84
CA LEU A 15 22.66 -31.28 16.69
C LEU A 15 23.34 -30.13 15.95
N ALA A 16 23.26 -30.13 14.61
CA ALA A 16 23.67 -28.99 13.81
C ALA A 16 22.73 -27.85 14.18
N ALA A 17 23.20 -26.94 15.03
CA ALA A 17 22.56 -25.66 15.24
C ALA A 17 22.61 -24.91 13.91
N LEU A 18 21.54 -25.01 13.14
CA LEU A 18 21.29 -24.10 12.03
C LEU A 18 21.26 -22.71 12.67
N LEU A 19 22.32 -21.91 12.49
CA LEU A 19 22.29 -20.50 12.84
C LEU A 19 21.24 -19.85 11.93
N LEU A 20 19.98 -19.90 12.36
CA LEU A 20 18.93 -19.06 11.82
C LEU A 20 19.37 -17.64 12.14
N ALA A 21 19.63 -16.87 11.08
CA ALA A 21 19.72 -15.42 11.20
C ALA A 21 18.53 -14.94 12.03
N PRO A 22 18.71 -13.91 12.90
CA PRO A 22 17.60 -13.37 13.65
C PRO A 22 16.46 -13.05 12.69
N PRO A 23 15.19 -13.37 13.04
CA PRO A 23 14.08 -13.08 12.15
C PRO A 23 14.12 -11.60 11.79
N GLU A 24 13.96 -11.30 10.50
CA GLU A 24 13.86 -9.92 10.04
C GLU A 24 12.75 -9.20 10.83
N PRO A 25 12.94 -7.92 11.21
CA PRO A 25 11.88 -7.17 11.87
C PRO A 25 10.60 -7.20 11.05
N LEU A 26 9.44 -7.44 11.69
CA LEU A 26 8.14 -7.55 11.00
C LEU A 26 7.81 -6.33 10.10
N GLY A 27 8.32 -5.15 10.43
CA GLY A 27 8.13 -3.92 9.65
C GLY A 27 9.22 -3.63 8.61
N ALA A 28 10.23 -4.51 8.45
CA ALA A 28 11.30 -4.33 7.46
C ALA A 28 10.76 -4.47 6.03
N GLN A 29 11.34 -3.73 5.11
CA GLN A 29 11.05 -3.85 3.68
C GLN A 29 11.92 -4.98 3.12
N PRO A 30 11.39 -5.88 2.28
CA PRO A 30 12.23 -6.83 1.55
C PRO A 30 13.36 -6.07 0.82
N PRO A 31 14.60 -6.59 0.78
CA PRO A 31 15.75 -5.85 0.25
C PRO A 31 15.54 -5.29 -1.17
N ALA A 32 14.84 -6.04 -2.02
CA ALA A 32 14.49 -5.59 -3.37
C ALA A 32 13.55 -4.37 -3.36
N ALA A 33 12.50 -4.40 -2.55
CA ALA A 33 11.59 -3.27 -2.38
C ALA A 33 12.28 -2.07 -1.73
N ALA A 34 13.08 -2.29 -0.69
CA ALA A 34 13.85 -1.23 -0.02
C ALA A 34 14.76 -0.47 -0.99
N LYS A 35 15.46 -1.21 -1.88
CA LYS A 35 16.31 -0.62 -2.91
C LYS A 35 15.50 0.24 -3.89
N VAL A 36 14.38 -0.27 -4.41
CA VAL A 36 13.54 0.46 -5.36
C VAL A 36 12.94 1.72 -4.71
N LEU A 37 12.48 1.64 -3.46
CA LEU A 37 11.96 2.81 -2.73
C LEU A 37 13.02 3.91 -2.59
N ALA A 38 14.27 3.56 -2.26
CA ALA A 38 15.36 4.52 -2.18
C ALA A 38 15.67 5.17 -3.53
N GLU A 39 15.64 4.40 -4.61
CA GLU A 39 15.85 4.92 -5.97
C GLU A 39 14.74 5.89 -6.40
N ILE A 40 13.48 5.54 -6.17
CA ILE A 40 12.35 6.43 -6.47
C ILE A 40 12.53 7.76 -5.70
N LYS A 41 12.83 7.70 -4.41
CA LYS A 41 13.02 8.92 -3.60
C LYS A 41 14.20 9.77 -4.04
N ALA A 42 15.28 9.16 -4.52
CA ALA A 42 16.41 9.89 -5.05
C ALA A 42 16.09 10.58 -6.40
N ALA A 43 15.18 10.01 -7.19
CA ALA A 43 14.77 10.54 -8.49
C ALA A 43 13.56 11.49 -8.43
N ASP A 44 12.87 11.57 -7.30
CA ASP A 44 11.63 12.34 -7.11
C ASP A 44 11.87 13.86 -6.97
N VAL A 45 12.35 14.47 -8.05
CA VAL A 45 12.64 15.91 -8.11
C VAL A 45 11.36 16.76 -7.98
N GLU A 46 10.24 16.24 -8.47
CA GLU A 46 8.93 16.92 -8.44
C GLU A 46 8.17 16.72 -7.12
N GLN A 47 8.72 15.94 -6.18
CA GLN A 47 8.12 15.64 -4.87
C GLN A 47 6.70 15.07 -4.99
N LEU A 48 6.52 14.15 -5.93
CA LEU A 48 5.22 13.49 -6.17
C LEU A 48 5.03 12.24 -5.31
N ALA A 49 6.11 11.64 -4.81
CA ALA A 49 5.97 10.49 -3.93
C ALA A 49 5.65 10.95 -2.50
N VAL A 50 4.67 10.29 -1.87
CA VAL A 50 4.40 10.42 -0.43
C VAL A 50 5.69 10.29 0.41
N SER A 51 5.74 10.93 1.57
CA SER A 51 6.86 10.74 2.50
C SER A 51 7.08 9.27 2.90
N GLU A 52 8.26 8.92 3.42
CA GLU A 52 8.50 7.55 3.89
C GLU A 52 7.59 7.20 5.08
N GLU A 53 7.36 8.15 5.99
CA GLU A 53 6.45 8.02 7.13
C GLU A 53 5.02 7.71 6.67
N ASP A 54 4.57 8.42 5.64
CA ASP A 54 3.25 8.22 5.04
C ASP A 54 3.15 6.86 4.34
N GLY A 55 4.18 6.45 3.60
CA GLY A 55 4.27 5.11 3.01
C GLY A 55 4.24 3.99 4.06
N ARG A 56 5.01 4.13 5.14
CA ARG A 56 5.01 3.17 6.26
C ARG A 56 3.65 3.10 6.93
N PHE A 57 2.98 4.24 7.11
CA PHE A 57 1.62 4.30 7.65
C PHE A 57 0.61 3.59 6.74
N LEU A 58 0.66 3.83 5.42
CA LEU A 58 -0.20 3.15 4.45
C LEU A 58 -0.03 1.62 4.51
N ARG A 59 1.21 1.12 4.55
CA ARG A 59 1.48 -0.32 4.71
C ARG A 59 0.81 -0.89 5.96
N LEU A 60 0.99 -0.22 7.10
CA LEU A 60 0.43 -0.66 8.38
C LEU A 60 -1.10 -0.63 8.37
N LEU A 61 -1.69 0.43 7.79
CA LEU A 61 -3.14 0.60 7.73
C LEU A 61 -3.78 -0.48 6.84
N VAL A 62 -3.18 -0.79 5.70
CA VAL A 62 -3.60 -1.88 4.82
C VAL A 62 -3.53 -3.23 5.53
N ALA A 63 -2.40 -3.55 6.17
CA ALA A 63 -2.22 -4.83 6.86
C ALA A 63 -3.19 -4.98 8.05
N SER A 64 -3.38 -3.93 8.85
CA SER A 64 -4.21 -3.97 10.05
C SER A 64 -5.72 -3.91 9.77
N SER A 65 -6.14 -3.27 8.68
CA SER A 65 -7.55 -3.28 8.23
C SER A 65 -7.96 -4.61 7.59
N GLY A 66 -6.98 -5.44 7.19
CA GLY A 66 -7.25 -6.69 6.47
C GLY A 66 -7.71 -6.47 5.03
N ALA A 67 -7.40 -5.31 4.43
CA ALA A 67 -7.80 -4.93 3.08
C ALA A 67 -7.35 -5.95 2.04
N ARG A 68 -8.21 -6.26 1.06
CA ARG A 68 -7.96 -7.28 0.03
C ARG A 68 -8.16 -6.79 -1.39
N ARG A 69 -9.04 -5.81 -1.61
CA ARG A 69 -9.31 -5.26 -2.95
C ARG A 69 -9.16 -3.75 -2.90
N VAL A 70 -7.94 -3.31 -3.16
CA VAL A 70 -7.51 -1.93 -2.99
C VAL A 70 -7.51 -1.20 -4.32
N LEU A 71 -7.99 0.05 -4.31
CA LEU A 71 -7.86 0.99 -5.41
C LEU A 71 -6.90 2.11 -5.01
N GLU A 72 -5.96 2.43 -5.90
CA GLU A 72 -5.15 3.66 -5.84
C GLU A 72 -5.47 4.54 -7.06
N ILE A 73 -5.65 5.83 -6.81
CA ILE A 73 -5.88 6.86 -7.83
C ILE A 73 -4.72 7.84 -7.78
N GLY A 74 -3.86 7.81 -8.80
CA GLY A 74 -2.58 8.51 -8.82
C GLY A 74 -1.45 7.59 -8.36
N GLY A 75 -0.83 6.88 -9.31
CA GLY A 75 0.26 5.94 -9.01
C GLY A 75 1.65 6.58 -9.10
N ALA A 76 1.78 7.69 -9.84
CA ALA A 76 3.03 8.36 -10.14
C ALA A 76 4.12 7.35 -10.54
N SER A 77 5.30 7.41 -9.92
CA SER A 77 6.39 6.45 -10.12
C SER A 77 6.29 5.19 -9.25
N GLY A 78 5.25 5.05 -8.42
CA GLY A 78 4.93 3.81 -7.70
C GLY A 78 5.39 3.70 -6.26
N TYR A 79 5.79 4.80 -5.63
CA TYR A 79 6.25 4.76 -4.24
C TYR A 79 5.15 4.28 -3.27
N SER A 80 3.98 4.91 -3.30
CA SER A 80 2.81 4.51 -2.49
C SER A 80 2.32 3.10 -2.88
N ALA A 81 2.27 2.80 -4.18
CA ALA A 81 1.87 1.49 -4.70
C ALA A 81 2.72 0.34 -4.11
N ILE A 82 4.04 0.56 -3.97
CA ILE A 82 4.94 -0.43 -3.34
C ILE A 82 4.61 -0.59 -1.86
N TRP A 83 4.43 0.51 -1.13
CA TRP A 83 4.07 0.43 0.30
C TRP A 83 2.73 -0.27 0.56
N ILE A 84 1.71 0.07 -0.22
CA ILE A 84 0.40 -0.58 -0.19
C ILE A 84 0.54 -2.07 -0.55
N GLY A 85 1.27 -2.37 -1.63
CA GLY A 85 1.51 -3.74 -2.09
C GLY A 85 2.25 -4.60 -1.04
N LEU A 86 3.19 -4.03 -0.30
CA LEU A 86 3.84 -4.70 0.82
C LEU A 86 2.85 -5.03 1.95
N GLY A 87 1.87 -4.16 2.23
CA GLY A 87 0.81 -4.45 3.20
C GLY A 87 -0.13 -5.55 2.70
N LEU A 88 -0.44 -5.57 1.40
CA LEU A 88 -1.32 -6.58 0.79
C LEU A 88 -0.71 -7.97 0.71
N ARG A 89 0.62 -8.10 0.76
CA ARG A 89 1.27 -9.40 0.94
C ARG A 89 0.79 -10.09 2.21
N ASP A 90 0.57 -9.34 3.28
CA ASP A 90 0.18 -9.89 4.59
C ASP A 90 -1.31 -10.28 4.62
N THR A 91 -2.14 -9.61 3.82
CA THR A 91 -3.60 -9.87 3.76
C THR A 91 -4.00 -10.86 2.66
N GLY A 92 -3.09 -11.14 1.71
CA GLY A 92 -3.38 -11.88 0.49
C GLY A 92 -4.15 -11.07 -0.57
N GLY A 93 -4.19 -9.74 -0.41
CA GLY A 93 -4.94 -8.82 -1.25
C GLY A 93 -4.29 -8.48 -2.58
N ARG A 94 -4.94 -7.58 -3.33
CA ARG A 94 -4.50 -7.02 -4.61
C ARG A 94 -4.78 -5.53 -4.69
N LEU A 95 -3.85 -4.82 -5.33
CA LEU A 95 -3.96 -3.39 -5.63
C LEU A 95 -4.27 -3.21 -7.11
N ILE A 96 -5.22 -2.35 -7.43
CA ILE A 96 -5.39 -1.75 -8.74
C ILE A 96 -4.97 -0.28 -8.61
N THR A 97 -3.94 0.13 -9.33
CA THR A 97 -3.49 1.54 -9.37
C THR A 97 -3.75 2.11 -10.76
N VAL A 98 -4.30 3.33 -10.80
CA VAL A 98 -4.56 4.04 -12.05
C VAL A 98 -3.65 5.25 -12.15
N GLU A 99 -2.83 5.30 -13.21
CA GLU A 99 -1.92 6.42 -13.49
C GLU A 99 -2.23 7.02 -14.86
N TYR A 100 -2.36 8.35 -14.91
CA TYR A 100 -2.73 9.08 -16.11
C TYR A 100 -1.58 9.18 -17.12
N ASP A 101 -0.38 9.52 -16.65
CA ASP A 101 0.76 9.76 -17.52
C ASP A 101 1.41 8.44 -17.96
N ALA A 102 1.64 8.32 -19.27
CA ALA A 102 2.14 7.10 -19.88
C ALA A 102 3.58 6.77 -19.44
N ALA A 103 4.44 7.78 -19.30
CA ALA A 103 5.83 7.58 -18.92
C ALA A 103 5.92 7.14 -17.45
N ARG A 104 5.18 7.80 -16.57
CA ARG A 104 5.08 7.41 -15.16
C ARG A 104 4.46 6.03 -14.97
N ALA A 105 3.40 5.69 -15.70
CA ALA A 105 2.82 4.35 -15.66
C ALA A 105 3.84 3.26 -16.06
N GLN A 106 4.75 3.57 -17.00
CA GLN A 106 5.82 2.67 -17.40
C GLN A 106 6.89 2.53 -16.31
N GLU A 107 7.28 3.63 -15.66
CA GLU A 107 8.21 3.63 -14.51
C GLU A 107 7.62 2.86 -13.33
N LEU A 108 6.38 3.16 -12.94
CA LEU A 108 5.59 2.44 -11.95
C LEU A 108 5.61 0.94 -12.21
N THR A 109 5.37 0.52 -13.45
CA THR A 109 5.38 -0.90 -13.84
C THR A 109 6.75 -1.55 -13.61
N ASP A 110 7.84 -0.87 -13.99
CA ASP A 110 9.20 -1.40 -13.75
C ASP A 110 9.53 -1.46 -12.26
N HIS A 111 9.21 -0.41 -11.50
CA HIS A 111 9.45 -0.34 -10.06
C HIS A 111 8.69 -1.43 -9.30
N VAL A 112 7.39 -1.61 -9.58
CA VAL A 112 6.57 -2.68 -8.99
C VAL A 112 7.15 -4.06 -9.29
N ARG A 113 7.58 -4.29 -10.53
CA ARG A 113 8.21 -5.56 -10.93
C ARG A 113 9.51 -5.81 -10.16
N ARG A 114 10.37 -4.80 -10.06
CA ARG A 114 11.67 -4.90 -9.37
C ARG A 114 11.54 -4.99 -7.85
N ALA A 115 10.47 -4.41 -7.29
CA ALA A 115 10.09 -4.58 -5.89
C ALA A 115 9.51 -5.97 -5.59
N GLY A 116 9.27 -6.81 -6.61
CA GLY A 116 8.73 -8.15 -6.44
C GLY A 116 7.23 -8.16 -6.14
N LEU A 117 6.48 -7.21 -6.69
CA LEU A 117 5.04 -7.01 -6.42
C LEU A 117 4.15 -7.15 -7.66
N ALA A 118 4.68 -7.63 -8.78
CA ALA A 118 3.95 -7.76 -10.04
C ALA A 118 2.73 -8.70 -9.98
N ASP A 119 2.70 -9.64 -9.04
CA ASP A 119 1.55 -10.51 -8.78
C ASP A 119 0.52 -9.89 -7.81
N ILE A 120 0.85 -8.76 -7.17
CA ILE A 120 0.00 -8.06 -6.19
C ILE A 120 -0.60 -6.78 -6.77
N VAL A 121 0.17 -6.04 -7.56
CA VAL A 121 -0.20 -4.71 -8.07
C VAL A 121 -0.50 -4.79 -9.56
N GLN A 122 -1.73 -4.46 -9.92
CA GLN A 122 -2.18 -4.25 -11.28
C GLN A 122 -2.12 -2.76 -11.62
N ILE A 123 -1.37 -2.41 -12.66
CA ILE A 123 -1.27 -1.05 -13.17
C ILE A 123 -2.27 -0.87 -14.33
N ILE A 124 -3.03 0.22 -14.31
CA ILE A 124 -3.88 0.64 -15.41
C ILE A 124 -3.46 2.05 -15.83
N GLN A 125 -3.01 2.18 -17.08
CA GLN A 125 -2.70 3.47 -17.66
C GLN A 125 -3.97 4.14 -18.20
N GLY A 126 -4.17 5.42 -17.86
CA GLY A 126 -5.16 6.29 -18.47
C GLY A 126 -5.95 7.13 -17.47
N ASP A 127 -6.95 7.86 -17.99
CA ASP A 127 -7.83 8.69 -17.17
C ASP A 127 -8.65 7.84 -16.18
N ALA A 128 -8.43 8.09 -14.89
CA ALA A 128 -9.16 7.45 -13.81
C ALA A 128 -10.69 7.59 -13.93
N PHE A 129 -11.20 8.73 -14.45
CA PHE A 129 -12.63 8.89 -14.71
C PHE A 129 -13.15 8.00 -15.85
N GLN A 130 -12.27 7.48 -16.72
CA GLN A 130 -12.62 6.54 -17.79
C GLN A 130 -12.37 5.09 -17.38
N GLN A 131 -11.28 4.84 -16.64
CA GLN A 131 -10.84 3.48 -16.31
C GLN A 131 -11.59 2.90 -15.11
N ILE A 132 -11.77 3.67 -14.03
CA ILE A 132 -12.39 3.16 -12.80
C ILE A 132 -13.85 2.73 -13.06
N PRO A 133 -14.69 3.42 -13.85
CA PRO A 133 -16.04 2.93 -14.17
C PRO A 133 -16.09 1.59 -14.91
N ARG A 134 -14.99 1.17 -15.56
CA ARG A 134 -14.89 -0.13 -16.26
C ARG A 134 -14.50 -1.27 -15.33
N LEU A 135 -14.07 -0.96 -14.11
CA LEU A 135 -13.72 -1.96 -13.11
C LEU A 135 -14.99 -2.56 -12.49
N GLU A 136 -15.03 -3.88 -12.42
CA GLU A 136 -16.11 -4.60 -11.75
C GLU A 136 -15.92 -4.67 -10.23
N GLY A 137 -17.03 -4.83 -9.51
CA GLY A 137 -17.03 -5.04 -8.07
C GLY A 137 -16.79 -3.79 -7.22
N THR A 138 -16.54 -4.03 -5.94
CA THR A 138 -16.33 -3.02 -4.90
C THR A 138 -14.87 -2.99 -4.43
N PHE A 139 -14.55 -2.06 -3.55
CA PHE A 139 -13.24 -1.92 -2.92
C PHE A 139 -13.41 -1.85 -1.41
N ASP A 140 -12.49 -2.45 -0.67
CA ASP A 140 -12.45 -2.37 0.80
C ASP A 140 -11.41 -1.34 1.30
N PHE A 141 -10.57 -0.83 0.40
CA PHE A 141 -9.64 0.26 0.67
C PHE A 141 -9.44 1.11 -0.59
N VAL A 142 -9.43 2.42 -0.43
CA VAL A 142 -9.15 3.38 -1.51
C VAL A 142 -8.09 4.36 -1.03
N PHE A 143 -7.03 4.53 -1.81
CA PHE A 143 -6.04 5.59 -1.65
C PHE A 143 -6.18 6.61 -2.79
N LEU A 144 -6.35 7.88 -2.45
CA LEU A 144 -6.48 8.98 -3.39
C LEU A 144 -5.33 9.97 -3.22
N ASP A 145 -4.47 10.03 -4.23
CA ASP A 145 -3.37 10.96 -4.33
C ASP A 145 -3.14 11.41 -5.79
N ALA A 146 -4.12 12.16 -6.30
CA ALA A 146 -4.13 12.62 -7.69
C ALA A 146 -4.26 14.15 -7.77
N TRP A 147 -4.90 14.64 -8.83
CA TRP A 147 -5.19 16.06 -9.03
C TRP A 147 -6.19 16.58 -7.99
N LYS A 148 -5.77 17.52 -7.14
CA LYS A 148 -6.52 17.93 -5.94
C LYS A 148 -7.90 18.50 -6.25
N ARG A 149 -8.02 19.27 -7.33
CA ARG A 149 -9.31 19.84 -7.81
C ARG A 149 -10.37 18.79 -8.16
N ASP A 150 -9.96 17.55 -8.38
CA ASP A 150 -10.85 16.45 -8.74
C ASP A 150 -11.14 15.51 -7.55
N TYR A 151 -10.61 15.77 -6.35
CA TYR A 151 -10.77 14.87 -5.21
C TYR A 151 -12.23 14.58 -4.85
N LYS A 152 -13.07 15.62 -4.78
CA LYS A 152 -14.51 15.44 -4.54
C LYS A 152 -15.16 14.57 -5.61
N ARG A 153 -14.83 14.80 -6.88
CA ARG A 153 -15.35 14.01 -8.01
C ARG A 153 -14.89 12.55 -7.96
N PHE A 154 -13.63 12.30 -7.60
CA PHE A 154 -13.12 10.94 -7.39
C PHE A 154 -13.84 10.25 -6.23
N PHE A 155 -14.02 10.96 -5.12
CA PHE A 155 -14.77 10.45 -3.96
C PHE A 155 -16.21 10.07 -4.36
N GLU A 156 -16.96 10.98 -5.00
CA GLU A 156 -18.34 10.73 -5.43
C GLU A 156 -18.46 9.54 -6.39
N MET A 157 -17.47 9.36 -7.29
CA MET A 157 -17.43 8.23 -8.22
C MET A 157 -17.14 6.88 -7.54
N VAL A 158 -16.34 6.88 -6.48
CA VAL A 158 -15.83 5.64 -5.86
C VAL A 158 -16.61 5.26 -4.60
N TYR A 159 -17.09 6.21 -3.81
CA TYR A 159 -17.80 5.98 -2.55
C TYR A 159 -18.98 5.00 -2.65
N PRO A 160 -19.82 5.00 -3.72
CA PRO A 160 -20.87 4.00 -3.89
C PRO A 160 -20.35 2.55 -3.97
N ARG A 161 -19.10 2.37 -4.41
CA ARG A 161 -18.40 1.09 -4.55
C ARG A 161 -17.41 0.81 -3.40
N LEU A 162 -17.33 1.69 -2.40
CA LEU A 162 -16.60 1.40 -1.17
C LEU A 162 -17.45 0.47 -0.29
N ASP A 163 -16.88 -0.64 0.19
CA ASP A 163 -17.58 -1.59 1.05
C ASP A 163 -17.91 -0.98 2.42
N LYS A 164 -18.97 -1.50 3.06
CA LYS A 164 -19.22 -1.22 4.48
C LYS A 164 -18.05 -1.77 5.31
N GLY A 165 -17.46 -0.94 6.15
CA GLY A 165 -16.22 -1.23 6.88
C GLY A 165 -14.95 -0.89 6.09
N GLY A 166 -15.07 -0.47 4.83
CA GLY A 166 -13.94 -0.06 4.00
C GLY A 166 -13.42 1.32 4.34
N LEU A 167 -12.16 1.57 3.96
CA LEU A 167 -11.45 2.82 4.21
C LEU A 167 -11.28 3.64 2.92
N PHE A 168 -11.55 4.95 3.00
CA PHE A 168 -11.17 5.93 1.99
C PHE A 168 -10.11 6.85 2.58
N VAL A 169 -8.93 6.86 1.96
CA VAL A 169 -7.75 7.60 2.44
C VAL A 169 -7.35 8.64 1.39
N GLY A 170 -7.43 9.92 1.73
CA GLY A 170 -6.98 11.02 0.87
C GLY A 170 -5.70 11.66 1.41
N HIS A 171 -4.68 11.81 0.56
CA HIS A 171 -3.38 12.41 0.92
C HIS A 171 -3.34 13.93 0.68
N ASN A 172 -2.34 14.59 1.27
CA ASN A 172 -2.09 16.04 1.26
C ASN A 172 -3.15 16.93 1.92
N VAL A 173 -3.97 16.39 2.81
CA VAL A 173 -5.10 17.14 3.39
C VAL A 173 -4.70 18.22 4.38
N ILE A 174 -3.42 18.27 4.79
CA ILE A 174 -2.88 19.35 5.63
C ILE A 174 -2.15 20.38 4.76
N ASN A 175 -1.14 19.97 4.00
CA ASN A 175 -0.32 20.90 3.21
C ASN A 175 -1.02 21.49 1.98
N LYS A 176 -2.09 20.84 1.50
CA LYS A 176 -2.91 21.28 0.35
C LYS A 176 -4.36 21.55 0.73
N ARG A 177 -4.62 21.83 2.00
CA ARG A 177 -5.98 22.01 2.54
C ARG A 177 -6.83 22.99 1.73
N ASP A 178 -6.27 24.14 1.36
CA ASP A 178 -6.96 25.20 0.63
C ASP A 178 -7.43 24.76 -0.77
N GLU A 179 -6.81 23.72 -1.35
CA GLU A 179 -7.21 23.14 -2.64
C GLU A 179 -8.25 22.02 -2.51
N LEU A 180 -8.60 21.65 -1.27
CA LEU A 180 -9.37 20.44 -0.92
C LEU A 180 -10.61 20.74 -0.06
N GLU A 181 -11.01 22.01 0.08
CA GLU A 181 -12.11 22.42 0.96
C GLU A 181 -13.42 21.67 0.66
N ASP A 182 -13.77 21.49 -0.61
CA ASP A 182 -15.00 20.83 -1.05
C ASP A 182 -15.00 19.32 -0.79
N PHE A 183 -13.84 18.68 -0.97
CA PHE A 183 -13.62 17.28 -0.63
C PHE A 183 -13.68 17.06 0.88
N LEU A 184 -12.98 17.91 1.66
CA LEU A 184 -12.95 17.83 3.11
C LEU A 184 -14.34 18.01 3.72
N GLU A 185 -15.10 19.01 3.26
CA GLU A 185 -16.49 19.22 3.67
C GLU A 185 -17.33 17.95 3.42
N VAL A 186 -17.20 17.35 2.24
CA VAL A 186 -17.96 16.15 1.88
C VAL A 186 -17.61 14.97 2.79
N ILE A 187 -16.34 14.68 3.05
CA ILE A 187 -15.97 13.50 3.86
C ILE A 187 -16.21 13.71 5.36
N GLU A 188 -16.17 14.96 5.85
CA GLU A 188 -16.40 15.29 7.26
C GLU A 188 -17.89 15.34 7.61
N THR A 189 -18.75 15.70 6.65
CA THR A 189 -20.20 15.81 6.85
C THR A 189 -21.00 14.61 6.35
N HIS A 190 -20.35 13.64 5.69
CA HIS A 190 -21.03 12.48 5.13
C HIS A 190 -21.73 11.64 6.23
N PRO A 191 -23.03 11.31 6.11
CA PRO A 191 -23.83 10.71 7.19
C PRO A 191 -23.40 9.29 7.62
N THR A 192 -22.53 8.66 6.84
CA THR A 192 -22.08 7.27 7.02
C THR A 192 -20.55 7.15 7.06
N LEU A 193 -19.81 8.26 7.02
CA LEU A 193 -18.37 8.22 7.20
C LEU A 193 -18.01 8.58 8.64
N TRP A 194 -17.03 7.87 9.17
CA TRP A 194 -16.29 8.32 10.33
C TRP A 194 -14.88 8.72 9.88
N THR A 195 -14.63 10.02 9.85
CA THR A 195 -13.41 10.61 9.29
C THR A 195 -12.53 11.18 10.40
N THR A 196 -11.23 10.97 10.30
CA THR A 196 -10.20 11.67 11.09
C THR A 196 -9.03 12.07 10.20
N ILE A 197 -8.33 13.14 10.57
CA ILE A 197 -7.04 13.49 9.95
C ILE A 197 -5.92 12.86 10.78
N VAL A 198 -4.98 12.19 10.11
CA VAL A 198 -3.78 11.59 10.70
C VAL A 198 -2.57 12.21 10.01
N ALA A 199 -1.53 12.54 10.78
CA ALA A 199 -0.33 13.19 10.27
C ALA A 199 0.93 12.38 10.62
N PRO A 200 1.22 11.29 9.87
CA PRO A 200 2.54 10.65 9.97
C PRO A 200 3.64 11.59 9.48
N SER A 201 3.34 12.39 8.45
CA SER A 201 4.16 13.48 7.91
C SER A 201 3.46 14.85 8.03
N ALA A 202 4.12 15.92 7.58
CA ALA A 202 3.53 17.25 7.48
C ALA A 202 2.46 17.38 6.36
N GLU A 203 2.35 16.41 5.47
CA GLU A 203 1.40 16.40 4.35
C GLU A 203 -0.01 16.03 4.80
N GLY A 204 -0.10 15.07 5.73
CA GLY A 204 -1.33 14.60 6.35
C GLY A 204 -2.21 13.74 5.43
N MET A 205 -2.99 12.86 6.07
CA MET A 205 -4.00 12.02 5.42
C MET A 205 -5.34 12.14 6.11
N SER A 206 -6.41 12.20 5.33
CA SER A 206 -7.75 11.89 5.81
C SER A 206 -7.91 10.37 5.82
N VAL A 207 -8.49 9.82 6.88
CA VAL A 207 -8.84 8.40 6.99
C VAL A 207 -10.32 8.32 7.32
N SER A 208 -11.10 7.84 6.36
CA SER A 208 -12.57 7.80 6.42
C SER A 208 -13.06 6.35 6.41
N LEU A 209 -13.69 5.90 7.49
CA LEU A 209 -14.32 4.58 7.59
C LEU A 209 -15.79 4.66 7.17
N LYS A 210 -16.20 3.83 6.21
CA LYS A 210 -17.62 3.69 5.83
C LYS A 210 -18.36 2.78 6.83
N ARG A 211 -19.38 3.31 7.49
CA ARG A 211 -20.15 2.64 8.53
C ARG A 211 -21.36 1.86 8.04
#